data_AF-L9XKM3-F1
#
_entry.id   AF-L9XKM3-F1
#
_cell.length_a   1.000
_cell.length_b   1.000
_cell.length_c   1.000
_cell.angle_alpha   90.00
_cell.angle_beta   90.00
_cell.angle_gamma   90.00
#
_symmetry.space_group_name_H-M   'P 1'
#
loop_
_entity.id
_entity.type
_entity.pdbx_description
1 polymer ?
#
loop_
_entity_poly.entity_id
_entity_poly.type
_entity_poly.pdbx_seq_one_letter_code
_entity_poly.pdbx_strand_id
1 'polypeptide(L)'
;MRLVEQARSIFAELGYTVEGNGPTFRAEREWKVVHVNTILETAELPTESGQFHCFVAEPEDADDLENRLRSTNPEYEWAIIVVDGDDYQVERAPPGPRVSA
;
A
#
# COMPACT_ATOMS: atom_id res chain seq x y z
N MET A 1 14.45 -6.73 -3.27
CA MET A 1 14.35 -6.21 -1.88
C MET A 1 14.22 -4.69 -1.82
N ARG A 2 14.65 -3.92 -2.84
CA ARG A 2 14.52 -2.45 -2.84
C ARG A 2 13.10 -1.93 -2.61
N LEU A 3 12.09 -2.54 -3.23
CA LEU A 3 10.68 -2.12 -3.07
C LEU A 3 10.23 -2.10 -1.60
N VAL A 4 10.69 -3.08 -0.82
CA VAL A 4 10.39 -3.17 0.62
C VAL A 4 11.04 -2.04 1.39
N GLU A 5 12.32 -1.79 1.14
CA GLU A 5 13.06 -0.72 1.83
C GLU A 5 12.49 0.65 1.49
N GLN A 6 12.14 0.88 0.22
CA GLN A 6 11.52 2.12 -0.23
C GLN A 6 10.14 2.33 0.35
N ALA A 7 9.27 1.31 0.30
CA ALA A 7 7.96 1.36 0.93
C ALA A 7 8.08 1.74 2.41
N ARG A 8 9.01 1.12 3.13
CA ARG A 8 9.24 1.41 4.55
C ARG A 8 9.71 2.84 4.78
N SER A 9 10.62 3.35 3.96
CA SER A 9 11.07 4.74 4.01
C SER A 9 9.91 5.71 3.78
N ILE A 10 9.08 5.48 2.75
CA ILE A 10 7.90 6.31 2.45
C ILE A 10 6.97 6.38 3.66
N PHE A 11 6.64 5.23 4.27
CA PHE A 11 5.77 5.20 5.44
C PHE A 11 6.41 5.86 6.68
N ALA A 12 7.72 5.69 6.88
CA ALA A 12 8.44 6.37 7.95
C ALA A 12 8.44 7.90 7.76
N GLU A 13 8.64 8.38 6.52
CA GLU A 13 8.59 9.81 6.16
C GLU A 13 7.18 10.39 6.35
N LEU A 14 6.13 9.61 6.07
CA LEU A 14 4.73 9.98 6.34
C LEU A 14 4.36 9.97 7.84
N GLY A 15 5.30 9.60 8.72
CA GLY A 15 5.12 9.57 10.17
C GLY A 15 4.42 8.33 10.70
N TYR A 16 4.50 7.20 9.99
CA TYR A 16 4.06 5.90 10.47
C TYR A 16 5.22 5.15 11.14
N THR A 17 4.90 4.42 12.20
CA THR A 17 5.78 3.42 12.81
C THR A 17 5.69 2.13 12.00
N VAL A 18 6.80 1.72 11.40
CA VAL A 18 6.87 0.53 10.56
C VAL A 18 7.31 -0.67 11.38
N GLU A 19 6.45 -1.69 11.46
CA GLU A 19 6.70 -2.98 12.09
C GLU A 19 6.81 -4.10 11.05
N GLY A 20 7.92 -4.84 11.08
CA GLY A 20 8.22 -5.92 10.16
C GLY A 20 9.36 -5.60 9.18
N ASN A 21 10.04 -6.64 8.71
CA ASN A 21 11.19 -6.53 7.80
C ASN A 21 10.99 -7.31 6.49
N GLY A 22 9.81 -7.89 6.28
CA GLY A 22 9.48 -8.70 5.10
C GLY A 22 8.77 -7.92 4.00
N PRO A 23 8.38 -8.59 2.90
CA PRO A 23 7.61 -7.99 1.80
C PRO A 23 6.20 -7.55 2.21
N THR A 24 5.72 -8.04 3.36
CA THR A 24 4.51 -7.58 4.03
C THR A 24 4.89 -7.02 5.38
N PHE A 25 4.48 -5.79 5.66
CA PHE A 25 4.76 -5.12 6.93
C PHE A 25 3.57 -4.25 7.36
N ARG A 26 3.57 -3.85 8.62
CA ARG A 26 2.50 -3.06 9.23
C ARG A 26 3.02 -1.65 9.50
N ALA A 27 2.29 -0.65 9.05
CA ALA A 27 2.59 0.76 9.29
C ALA A 27 1.50 1.33 10.19
N GLU A 28 1.87 1.71 11.41
CA GLU A 28 0.94 2.20 12.42
C GLU A 28 1.07 3.69 12.63
N ARG A 29 -0.08 4.34 12.78
CA ARG A 29 -0.18 5.72 13.24
C ARG A 29 -1.33 5.81 14.24
N GLU A 30 -1.30 6.83 15.10
CA GLU A 30 -2.25 7.01 16.20
C GLU A 30 -3.73 6.86 15.82
N TRP A 31 -4.09 7.15 14.57
CA TRP A 31 -5.46 7.12 14.07
C TRP A 31 -5.74 5.99 13.05
N LYS A 32 -4.72 5.25 12.58
CA LYS A 32 -4.90 4.20 11.55
C LYS A 32 -3.74 3.23 11.48
N VAL A 33 -4.07 1.96 11.24
CA VAL A 33 -3.13 0.88 10.94
C VAL A 33 -3.23 0.57 9.45
N VAL A 34 -2.09 0.53 8.77
CA VAL A 34 -1.96 0.25 7.34
C VAL A 34 -1.15 -1.03 7.14
N HIS A 35 -1.71 -2.00 6.45
CA HIS A 35 -1.02 -3.23 6.07
C HIS A 35 -0.39 -3.02 4.70
N VAL A 36 0.92 -2.88 4.69
CA VAL A 36 1.68 -2.62 3.47
C VAL A 36 2.10 -3.95 2.86
N ASN A 37 1.73 -4.14 1.60
CA ASN A 37 2.00 -5.33 0.82
C ASN A 37 2.81 -4.90 -0.40
N THR A 38 4.10 -5.22 -0.40
CA THR A 38 4.92 -5.09 -1.61
C THR A 38 4.59 -6.24 -2.53
N ILE A 39 3.87 -5.95 -3.62
CA ILE A 39 3.45 -6.95 -4.59
C ILE A 39 4.61 -7.15 -5.56
N LEU A 40 5.06 -8.40 -5.67
CA LEU A 40 6.06 -8.85 -6.64
C LEU A 40 5.37 -9.85 -7.56
N GLU A 41 4.97 -9.44 -8.77
CA GLU A 41 4.50 -10.20 -9.97
C GLU A 41 3.39 -11.28 -9.80
N THR A 42 3.20 -11.88 -8.62
CA THR A 42 2.38 -13.08 -8.36
C THR A 42 1.67 -13.03 -6.99
N ALA A 43 1.58 -11.85 -6.36
CA ALA A 43 1.04 -11.79 -5.01
C ALA A 43 -0.48 -12.06 -4.98
N GLU A 44 -0.87 -12.92 -4.05
CA GLU A 44 -2.26 -13.13 -3.66
C GLU A 44 -2.79 -11.88 -2.95
N LEU A 45 -4.02 -11.48 -3.28
CA LEU A 45 -4.67 -10.41 -2.53
C LEU A 45 -4.94 -10.89 -1.10
N PRO A 46 -4.63 -10.09 -0.08
CA PRO A 46 -4.94 -10.44 1.29
C PRO A 46 -6.45 -10.63 1.45
N THR A 47 -6.85 -11.62 2.25
CA THR A 47 -8.25 -11.95 2.55
C THR A 47 -8.76 -11.33 3.86
N GLU A 48 -7.86 -10.72 4.63
CA GLU A 48 -8.18 -10.07 5.90
C GLU A 48 -9.13 -8.89 5.66
N SER A 49 -10.33 -8.96 6.21
CA SER A 49 -11.39 -7.97 5.98
C SER A 49 -11.32 -6.83 7.01
N GLY A 50 -11.73 -5.61 6.61
CA GLY A 50 -11.87 -4.46 7.52
C GLY A 50 -10.59 -3.72 7.93
N GLN A 51 -9.42 -4.12 7.43
CA GLN A 51 -8.15 -3.43 7.64
C GLN A 51 -7.80 -2.57 6.43
N PHE A 52 -6.94 -1.55 6.60
CA PHE A 52 -6.52 -0.72 5.47
C PHE A 52 -5.29 -1.33 4.81
N HIS A 53 -5.37 -1.63 3.51
CA HIS A 53 -4.27 -2.23 2.77
C HIS A 53 -3.61 -1.21 1.84
N CYS A 54 -2.30 -1.05 1.95
CA CYS A 54 -1.54 -0.32 0.94
C CYS A 54 -0.72 -1.31 0.13
N PHE A 55 -0.87 -1.24 -1.18
CA PHE A 55 -0.11 -2.07 -2.10
C PHE A 55 0.97 -1.22 -2.74
N VAL A 56 2.19 -1.75 -2.76
CA VAL A 56 3.33 -1.09 -3.40
C VAL A 56 3.76 -1.94 -4.58
N ALA A 57 3.81 -1.34 -5.76
CA ALA A 57 4.09 -2.02 -7.03
C ALA A 57 5.01 -1.17 -7.91
N GLU A 58 5.62 -1.81 -8.91
CA GLU A 58 6.35 -1.14 -9.99
C GLU A 58 5.35 -0.59 -11.02
N PRO A 59 5.73 0.43 -11.82
CA PRO A 59 4.81 1.07 -12.78
C PRO A 59 4.25 0.10 -13.82
N GLU A 60 4.98 -0.95 -14.17
CA GLU A 60 4.51 -1.98 -15.11
C GLU A 60 3.39 -2.87 -14.55
N ASP A 61 3.33 -3.05 -13.22
CA ASP A 61 2.34 -3.91 -12.55
C ASP A 61 1.16 -3.11 -11.96
N ALA A 62 1.30 -1.80 -11.82
CA ALA A 62 0.36 -0.94 -11.11
C ALA A 62 -1.05 -0.95 -11.73
N ASP A 63 -1.13 -0.87 -13.06
CA ASP A 63 -2.38 -0.88 -13.82
C ASP A 63 -3.12 -2.22 -13.66
N ASP A 64 -2.41 -3.34 -13.81
CA ASP A 64 -2.96 -4.69 -13.64
C ASP A 64 -3.44 -4.91 -12.21
N LEU A 65 -2.68 -4.45 -11.22
CA LEU A 65 -3.05 -4.52 -9.82
C LEU A 65 -4.31 -3.69 -9.51
N GLU A 66 -4.40 -2.46 -10.03
CA GLU A 66 -5.58 -1.62 -9.84
C GLU A 66 -6.82 -2.30 -10.43
N ASN A 67 -6.71 -2.80 -11.66
CA ASN A 67 -7.79 -3.50 -12.33
C ASN A 67 -8.24 -4.74 -11.55
N ARG A 68 -7.29 -5.51 -11.00
CA ARG A 68 -7.58 -6.69 -10.18
C ARG A 68 -8.29 -6.32 -8.88
N LEU A 69 -7.85 -5.28 -8.18
CA LEU A 69 -8.47 -4.81 -6.94
C LEU A 69 -9.88 -4.27 -7.19
N ARG A 70 -10.08 -3.52 -8.28
CA ARG A 70 -11.41 -3.05 -8.71
C ARG A 70 -12.33 -4.20 -9.09
N SER A 71 -11.82 -5.18 -9.83
CA SER A 71 -12.60 -6.36 -10.24
C SER A 71 -12.94 -7.28 -9.07
N THR A 72 -12.04 -7.43 -8.11
CA THR A 72 -12.26 -8.27 -6.92
C THR A 72 -13.19 -7.58 -5.92
N ASN A 73 -13.20 -6.24 -5.91
CA ASN A 73 -13.95 -5.40 -4.98
C ASN A 73 -13.88 -5.92 -3.52
N PRO A 74 -12.68 -5.97 -2.94
CA PRO A 74 -12.50 -6.53 -1.62
C PRO A 74 -13.24 -5.73 -0.53
N GLU A 75 -13.63 -6.40 0.55
CA GLU A 75 -14.31 -5.80 1.71
C GLU A 75 -13.34 -5.03 2.64
N TYR A 76 -12.29 -4.45 2.08
CA TYR A 76 -11.32 -3.61 2.76
C TYR A 76 -11.01 -2.35 1.96
N GLU A 77 -10.61 -1.29 2.66
CA GLU A 77 -10.09 -0.10 2.03
C GLU A 77 -8.67 -0.35 1.52
N TRP A 78 -8.36 0.17 0.33
CA TRP A 78 -7.04 -0.01 -0.27
C TRP A 78 -6.49 1.24 -0.98
N ALA A 79 -5.16 1.36 -0.96
CA ALA A 79 -4.36 2.32 -1.71
C ALA A 79 -3.29 1.63 -2.54
N ILE A 80 -2.86 2.26 -3.63
CA ILE A 80 -1.72 1.82 -4.45
C ILE A 80 -0.67 2.93 -4.47
N ILE A 81 0.57 2.55 -4.16
CA ILE A 81 1.77 3.37 -4.33
C ILE A 81 2.62 2.71 -5.41
N VAL A 82 2.95 3.49 -6.42
CA VAL A 82 3.84 3.07 -7.50
C VAL A 82 5.22 3.59 -7.19
N VAL A 83 6.22 2.72 -7.24
CA VAL A 83 7.62 3.08 -7.02
C VAL A 83 8.35 2.95 -8.35
N ASP A 84 8.98 4.04 -8.80
CA ASP A 84 9.79 4.09 -10.02
C ASP A 84 11.19 4.58 -9.68
N GLY A 85 12.16 3.67 -9.72
CA GLY A 85 13.54 4.00 -9.36
C GLY A 85 13.67 4.43 -7.90
N ASP A 86 13.90 5.72 -7.65
CA ASP A 86 14.01 6.35 -6.32
C ASP A 86 12.78 7.23 -5.98
N ASP A 87 11.83 7.37 -6.92
CA ASP A 87 10.63 8.20 -6.76
C ASP A 87 9.39 7.33 -6.48
N TYR A 88 8.29 7.96 -6.01
CA TYR A 88 7.02 7.27 -5.80
C TYR A 88 5.82 8.15 -6.13
N GLN A 89 4.81 7.51 -6.72
CA GLN A 89 3.52 8.13 -7.04
C GLN A 89 2.38 7.42 -6.32
N VAL A 90 1.43 8.18 -5.78
CA VAL A 90 0.20 7.64 -5.21
C VAL A 90 -0.87 7.60 -6.30
N GLU A 91 -1.03 6.44 -6.95
CA GLU A 91 -2.07 6.21 -7.98
C GLU A 91 -3.48 6.31 -7.37
N ARG A 92 -3.62 5.78 -6.16
CA ARG A 92 -4.91 5.78 -5.48
C ARG A 92 -4.73 5.87 -3.97
N ALA A 93 -5.31 6.91 -3.38
CA ALA A 93 -5.64 6.92 -1.97
C ALA A 93 -7.12 6.50 -1.80
N PRO A 94 -7.49 5.82 -0.71
CA PRO A 94 -8.89 5.74 -0.32
C PRO A 94 -9.48 7.15 -0.26
N PRO A 95 -10.81 7.30 -0.38
CA PRO A 95 -11.44 8.53 0.05
C PRO A 95 -11.06 8.73 1.52
N GLY A 96 -10.09 9.61 1.78
CA GLY A 96 -9.72 9.96 3.14
C GLY A 96 -10.95 10.46 3.89
N PRO A 97 -10.94 10.46 5.24
CA PRO A 97 -11.89 11.30 5.96
C PRO A 97 -11.82 12.68 5.31
N ARG A 98 -12.95 13.20 4.85
CA ARG A 98 -13.01 14.57 4.34
C ARG A 98 -12.54 15.46 5.48
N VAL A 99 -11.26 15.85 5.46
CA VAL A 99 -10.79 16.94 6.29
C VAL A 99 -11.27 18.18 5.54
N SER A 100 -12.53 18.54 5.78
CA SER A 100 -12.99 19.90 5.48
C SER A 100 -12.14 20.80 6.37
N ALA A 101 -11.20 21.52 5.75
CA ALA A 101 -10.57 22.68 6.35
C ALA A 101 -11.63 23.78 6.59
#